data_AF-A0A6N7IRQ9-F1
#
_entry.id   AF-A0A6N7IRQ9-F1
#
_cell.length_a   1.000
_cell.length_b   1.000
_cell.length_c   1.000
_cell.angle_alpha   90.00
_cell.angle_beta   90.00
_cell.angle_gamma   90.00
#
_symmetry.space_group_name_H-M   'P 1'
#
loop_
_entity.id
_entity.type
_entity.pdbx_description
1 polymer ?
#
loop_
_entity_poly.entity_id
_entity_poly.type
_entity_poly.pdbx_seq_one_letter_code
_entity_poly.pdbx_strand_id
1 'polypeptide(L)'
;MAGAGFALVLGPNYSVYGEHPRFEHLINMRRSLLAAVRLASLGVPVAPNVYWWTERDLERWCQCVEKLKIPAVAVNAQTYRTEKDWAFLLAGLKRMGEKLGNRVTVFLNGLSQKDRIMAARGMLPKVIFLSRDLQMRAQHGRVFGARKKEYVYGNAPTLFRENLNIFLRQTLDM
;
A
#
# COMPACT_ATOMS: atom_id res chain seq x y z
N MET A 1 8.62 19.82 -4.84
CA MET A 1 7.54 19.06 -4.18
C MET A 1 6.40 19.98 -3.74
N ALA A 2 6.60 20.94 -2.81
CA ALA A 2 5.53 21.86 -2.40
C ALA A 2 4.94 22.69 -3.56
N GLY A 3 5.78 23.19 -4.46
CA GLY A 3 5.34 23.90 -5.66
C GLY A 3 4.82 23.03 -6.82
N ALA A 4 4.78 21.69 -6.67
CA ALA A 4 4.34 20.79 -7.75
C ALA A 4 2.83 20.51 -7.75
N GLY A 5 2.08 21.03 -6.76
CA GLY A 5 0.62 20.93 -6.72
C GLY A 5 0.06 19.53 -6.42
N PHE A 6 0.86 18.61 -5.87
CA PHE A 6 0.35 17.29 -5.48
C PHE A 6 -0.62 17.39 -4.30
N ALA A 7 -1.81 16.78 -4.43
CA ALA A 7 -2.80 16.72 -3.36
C ALA A 7 -2.35 15.86 -2.16
N LEU A 8 -1.56 14.82 -2.42
CA LEU A 8 -0.94 13.96 -1.42
C LEU A 8 0.29 13.29 -2.00
N VAL A 9 1.36 13.20 -1.21
CA VAL A 9 2.55 12.41 -1.52
C VAL A 9 2.57 11.18 -0.62
N LEU A 10 2.80 9.98 -1.19
CA LEU A 10 3.19 8.84 -0.36
C LEU A 10 4.65 9.02 0.03
N GLY A 11 4.90 9.18 1.34
CA GLY A 11 6.17 9.64 1.86
C GLY A 11 7.35 8.76 1.43
N PRO A 12 8.56 9.33 1.23
CA PRO A 12 9.76 8.55 0.96
C PRO A 12 9.95 7.48 2.02
N ASN A 13 10.44 6.33 1.60
CA ASN A 13 10.50 5.16 2.47
C ASN A 13 11.80 4.41 2.30
N TYR A 14 12.24 3.80 3.40
CA TYR A 14 13.43 2.96 3.49
C TYR A 14 12.95 1.56 3.83
N SER A 15 13.24 0.60 2.96
CA SER A 15 12.72 -0.75 3.06
C SER A 15 13.19 -1.45 4.34
N VAL A 16 12.31 -2.28 4.89
CA VAL A 16 12.59 -3.16 6.03
C VAL A 16 12.64 -4.58 5.49
N TYR A 17 13.83 -5.18 5.53
CA TYR A 17 14.09 -6.53 5.02
C TYR A 17 14.26 -7.52 6.16
N GLY A 18 13.73 -8.74 6.00
CA GLY A 18 13.65 -9.71 7.09
C GLY A 18 15.00 -10.24 7.57
N GLU A 19 15.98 -10.27 6.67
CA GLU A 19 17.36 -10.70 6.92
C GLU A 19 18.19 -9.63 7.65
N HIS A 20 17.71 -8.38 7.73
CA HIS A 20 18.41 -7.32 8.43
C HIS A 20 18.23 -7.44 9.95
N PRO A 21 19.24 -7.02 10.75
CA PRO A 21 19.10 -7.03 12.20
C PRO A 21 18.04 -6.03 12.65
N ARG A 22 17.46 -6.31 13.83
CA ARG A 22 16.35 -5.53 14.40
C ARG A 22 16.64 -4.02 14.49
N PHE A 23 17.89 -3.64 14.73
CA PHE A 23 18.32 -2.25 14.80
C PHE A 23 18.16 -1.52 13.45
N GLU A 24 18.52 -2.17 12.35
CA GLU A 24 18.34 -1.63 10.99
C GLU A 24 16.85 -1.44 10.66
N HIS A 25 15.98 -2.35 11.09
CA HIS A 25 14.53 -2.18 10.95
C HIS A 25 14.06 -0.88 11.62
N LEU A 26 14.51 -0.63 12.86
CA LEU A 26 14.14 0.58 13.61
C LEU A 26 14.68 1.84 12.95
N ILE A 27 15.92 1.82 12.46
CA ILE A 27 16.52 2.94 11.74
C ILE A 27 15.71 3.26 10.48
N ASN A 28 15.38 2.25 9.66
CA ASN A 28 14.67 2.48 8.40
C ASN A 28 13.23 2.95 8.61
N MET A 29 12.52 2.42 9.61
CA MET A 29 11.21 2.94 10.00
C MET A 29 11.30 4.40 10.45
N ARG A 30 12.29 4.75 11.30
CA ARG A 30 12.50 6.13 11.76
C ARG A 30 12.86 7.06 10.60
N ARG A 31 13.75 6.65 9.69
CA ARG A 31 14.14 7.43 8.51
C ARG A 31 12.94 7.73 7.60
N SER A 32 12.07 6.74 7.39
CA SER A 32 10.83 6.91 6.62
C SER A 32 9.89 7.93 7.27
N LEU A 33 9.72 7.86 8.60
CA LEU A 33 8.92 8.85 9.34
C LEU A 33 9.54 10.25 9.27
N LEU A 34 10.84 10.40 9.51
CA LEU A 34 11.50 11.70 9.48
C LEU A 34 11.45 12.35 8.10
N ALA A 35 11.59 11.56 7.03
CA ALA A 35 11.42 12.06 5.67
C ALA A 35 10.00 12.61 5.44
N ALA A 36 8.97 11.89 5.90
CA ALA A 36 7.58 12.35 5.83
C ALA A 36 7.36 13.62 6.68
N VAL A 37 7.84 13.65 7.94
CA VAL A 37 7.73 14.83 8.81
C VAL A 37 8.41 16.05 8.19
N ARG A 38 9.58 15.87 7.56
CA ARG A 38 10.27 16.97 6.87
C ARG A 38 9.48 17.50 5.69
N LEU A 39 8.80 16.65 4.93
CA LEU A 39 7.91 17.09 3.86
C LEU A 39 6.69 17.83 4.42
N ALA A 40 6.07 17.29 5.48
CA ALA A 40 4.95 17.93 6.15
C ALA A 40 5.32 19.31 6.71
N SER A 41 6.51 19.48 7.29
CA SER A 41 6.98 20.77 7.81
C SER A 41 7.25 21.80 6.71
N LEU A 42 7.29 21.39 5.44
CA LEU A 42 7.38 22.26 4.27
C LEU A 42 6.01 22.49 3.60
N GLY A 43 4.92 22.12 4.29
CA GLY A 43 3.55 22.28 3.79
C GLY A 43 3.12 21.24 2.76
N VAL A 44 3.87 20.15 2.57
CA VAL A 44 3.50 19.08 1.63
C VAL A 44 2.55 18.09 2.34
N PRO A 45 1.31 17.90 1.85
CA PRO A 45 0.45 16.83 2.36
C PRO A 45 1.10 15.48 2.08
N VAL A 46 1.36 14.70 3.12
CA VAL A 46 2.13 13.46 3.01
C VAL A 46 1.57 12.35 3.89
N ALA A 47 1.46 11.15 3.32
CA ALA A 47 1.14 9.93 4.06
C ALA A 47 2.44 9.15 4.31
N PRO A 48 2.94 9.03 5.55
CA PRO A 48 4.15 8.27 5.81
C PRO A 48 3.97 6.80 5.42
N ASN A 49 5.01 6.21 4.84
CA ASN A 49 5.07 4.77 4.65
C ASN A 49 5.37 4.09 5.98
N VAL A 50 4.52 3.15 6.38
CA VAL A 50 4.66 2.39 7.61
C VAL A 50 5.08 0.96 7.29
N TYR A 51 5.99 0.45 8.12
CA TYR A 51 6.49 -0.92 8.08
C TYR A 51 6.44 -1.47 9.50
N TRP A 52 6.33 -2.78 9.64
CA TRP A 52 6.45 -3.44 10.94
C TRP A 52 7.11 -4.79 10.76
N TRP A 53 7.85 -5.19 11.79
CA TRP A 53 8.38 -6.54 11.89
C TRP A 53 7.80 -7.27 13.11
N THR A 54 7.47 -6.51 14.17
CA THR A 54 6.84 -7.05 15.37
C THR A 54 5.53 -6.32 15.70
N GLU A 55 4.70 -6.92 16.56
CA GLU A 55 3.48 -6.27 17.06
C GLU A 55 3.78 -4.96 17.80
N ARG A 56 4.94 -4.87 18.46
CA ARG A 56 5.40 -3.63 19.11
C ARG A 56 5.66 -2.50 18.10
N ASP A 57 6.04 -2.82 16.87
CA ASP A 57 6.18 -1.80 15.82
C ASP A 57 4.82 -1.24 15.39
N LEU A 58 3.82 -2.11 15.23
CA LEU A 58 2.45 -1.69 14.94
C LEU A 58 1.89 -0.80 16.04
N GLU A 59 2.12 -1.14 17.30
CA GLU A 59 1.70 -0.34 18.44
C GLU A 59 2.31 1.07 18.39
N ARG A 60 3.63 1.15 18.16
CA ARG A 60 4.34 2.42 18.03
C ARG A 60 3.81 3.25 16.86
N TRP A 61 3.50 2.63 15.73
CA TRP A 61 2.90 3.32 14.59
C TRP A 61 1.52 3.85 14.92
N CYS A 62 0.64 3.06 15.52
CA CYS A 62 -0.70 3.51 15.91
C CYS A 62 -0.62 4.71 16.86
N GLN A 63 0.20 4.60 17.92
CA GLN A 63 0.42 5.69 18.87
C GLN A 63 0.99 6.95 18.20
N CYS A 64 1.95 6.79 17.28
CA CYS A 64 2.55 7.91 16.55
C CYS A 64 1.52 8.59 15.65
N VAL A 65 0.73 7.81 14.92
CA VAL A 65 -0.33 8.30 14.03
C VAL A 65 -1.39 9.08 14.80
N GLU A 66 -1.83 8.56 15.96
CA GLU A 66 -2.79 9.25 16.82
C GLU A 66 -2.21 10.52 17.43
N LYS A 67 -1.01 10.44 18.03
CA LYS A 67 -0.35 11.59 18.67
C LYS A 67 -0.11 12.74 17.70
N LEU A 68 0.32 12.41 16.47
CA LEU A 68 0.60 13.41 15.43
C LEU A 68 -0.62 13.74 14.57
N LYS A 69 -1.78 13.14 14.84
CA LYS A 69 -3.02 13.29 14.06
C LYS A 69 -2.79 13.08 12.55
N ILE A 70 -2.00 12.07 12.19
CA ILE A 70 -1.68 11.75 10.80
C ILE A 70 -2.96 11.22 10.12
N PRO A 71 -3.48 11.87 9.07
CA PRO A 71 -4.79 11.52 8.49
C PRO A 71 -4.72 10.34 7.50
N ALA A 72 -3.51 9.97 7.07
CA ALA A 72 -3.30 8.88 6.12
C ALA A 72 -1.92 8.24 6.28
N VAL A 73 -1.82 6.94 5.98
CA VAL A 73 -0.57 6.19 5.93
C VAL A 73 -0.49 5.35 4.68
N ALA A 74 0.72 4.95 4.28
CA ALA A 74 0.94 4.07 3.13
C ALA A 74 1.59 2.75 3.58
N VAL A 75 1.20 1.64 2.94
CA VAL A 75 1.74 0.30 3.18
C VAL A 75 2.05 -0.34 1.83
N ASN A 76 3.27 -0.88 1.69
CA ASN A 76 3.71 -1.54 0.46
C ASN A 76 3.36 -3.03 0.46
N ALA A 77 2.13 -3.37 0.07
CA ALA A 77 1.65 -4.75 0.01
C ALA A 77 2.39 -5.61 -1.04
N GLN A 78 2.92 -5.01 -2.11
CA GLN A 78 3.67 -5.71 -3.18
C GLN A 78 4.89 -6.51 -2.73
N THR A 79 5.43 -6.23 -1.54
CA THR A 79 6.60 -6.93 -1.00
C THR A 79 6.23 -8.25 -0.31
N TYR A 80 4.95 -8.48 -0.01
CA TYR A 80 4.45 -9.68 0.70
C TYR A 80 3.99 -10.75 -0.31
N ARG A 81 4.92 -11.62 -0.71
CA ARG A 81 4.75 -12.50 -1.88
C ARG A 81 4.29 -13.90 -1.56
N THR A 82 4.65 -14.43 -0.39
CA THR A 82 4.23 -15.78 0.05
C THR A 82 2.92 -15.72 0.83
N GLU A 83 2.27 -16.87 1.04
CA GLU A 83 1.06 -16.94 1.89
C GLU A 83 1.38 -16.59 3.35
N LYS A 84 2.58 -16.93 3.84
CA LYS A 84 3.06 -16.52 5.16
C LYS A 84 3.19 -15.00 5.26
N ASP A 85 3.78 -14.37 4.25
CA ASP A 85 3.91 -12.91 4.18
C ASP A 85 2.54 -12.24 4.13
N TRP A 86 1.62 -12.82 3.36
CA TRP A 86 0.25 -12.32 3.24
C TRP A 86 -0.50 -12.40 4.57
N ALA A 87 -0.43 -13.54 5.28
CA ALA A 87 -1.04 -13.69 6.59
C ALA A 87 -0.47 -12.67 7.60
N PHE A 88 0.85 -12.45 7.57
CA PHE A 88 1.51 -11.43 8.40
C PHE A 88 1.03 -10.02 8.08
N LEU A 89 0.95 -9.66 6.79
CA LEU A 89 0.44 -8.36 6.36
C LEU A 89 -1.01 -8.17 6.83
N LEU A 90 -1.89 -9.14 6.55
CA LEU A 90 -3.32 -9.05 6.85
C LEU A 90 -3.58 -8.91 8.36
N ALA A 91 -2.83 -9.64 9.19
CA ALA A 91 -2.88 -9.49 10.64
C ALA A 91 -2.50 -8.06 11.09
N GLY A 92 -1.45 -7.48 10.50
CA GLY A 92 -1.06 -6.10 10.78
C GLY A 92 -2.10 -5.07 10.33
N LEU A 93 -2.70 -5.27 9.15
CA LEU A 93 -3.80 -4.43 8.65
C LEU A 93 -5.00 -4.48 9.59
N LYS A 94 -5.38 -5.68 10.05
CA LYS A 94 -6.46 -5.86 11.03
C LYS A 94 -6.21 -5.06 12.30
N ARG A 95 -5.01 -5.20 12.89
CA ARG A 95 -4.63 -4.45 14.09
C ARG A 95 -4.68 -2.94 13.89
N MET A 96 -4.20 -2.44 12.75
CA MET A 96 -4.29 -1.02 12.42
C MET A 96 -5.75 -0.56 12.25
N GLY A 97 -6.58 -1.36 11.58
CA GLY A 97 -8.01 -1.08 11.41
C GLY A 97 -8.76 -1.04 12.74
N GLU A 98 -8.52 -2.00 13.63
CA GLU A 98 -9.09 -2.05 14.99
C GLU A 98 -8.70 -0.83 15.82
N LYS A 99 -7.42 -0.41 15.78
CA LYS A 99 -6.94 0.72 16.57
C LYS A 99 -7.32 2.06 15.99
N LEU A 100 -7.06 2.30 14.71
CA LEU A 100 -7.18 3.63 14.07
C LEU A 100 -8.57 3.89 13.47
N GLY A 101 -9.29 2.83 13.09
CA GLY A 101 -10.64 2.92 12.54
C GLY A 101 -10.74 3.87 11.34
N ASN A 102 -11.85 4.63 11.29
CA ASN A 102 -12.12 5.61 10.23
C ASN A 102 -11.29 6.89 10.30
N ARG A 103 -10.45 7.06 11.34
CA ARG A 103 -9.65 8.28 11.54
C ARG A 103 -8.51 8.40 10.53
N VAL A 104 -8.10 7.28 9.94
CA VAL A 104 -6.91 7.21 9.08
C VAL A 104 -7.26 6.52 7.77
N THR A 105 -6.83 7.11 6.66
CA THR A 105 -6.90 6.47 5.34
C THR A 105 -5.65 5.65 5.10
N VAL A 106 -5.79 4.36 4.79
CA VAL A 106 -4.65 3.49 4.47
C VAL A 106 -4.52 3.33 2.97
N PHE A 107 -3.38 3.73 2.42
CA PHE A 107 -3.01 3.48 1.02
C PHE A 107 -2.26 2.16 0.92
N LEU A 108 -2.83 1.16 0.24
CA LEU A 108 -2.20 -0.14 0.01
C LEU A 108 -1.62 -0.22 -1.40
N ASN A 109 -0.29 -0.27 -1.49
CA ASN A 109 0.43 -0.31 -2.76
C ASN A 109 0.66 -1.75 -3.24
N GLY A 110 0.27 -1.98 -4.50
CA GLY A 110 0.57 -3.14 -5.32
C GLY A 110 -0.23 -4.40 -5.01
N LEU A 111 -1.39 -4.26 -4.37
CA LEU A 111 -2.36 -5.33 -4.28
C LEU A 111 -3.25 -5.35 -5.53
N SER A 112 -3.29 -6.48 -6.23
CA SER A 112 -4.14 -6.63 -7.42
C SER A 112 -5.10 -7.82 -7.38
N GLN A 113 -4.83 -8.86 -6.59
CA GLN A 113 -5.70 -10.04 -6.53
C GLN A 113 -7.03 -9.76 -5.81
N LYS A 114 -8.16 -10.14 -6.42
CA LYS A 114 -9.53 -9.92 -5.91
C LYS A 114 -9.67 -10.35 -4.44
N ASP A 115 -9.36 -11.61 -4.13
CA ASP A 115 -9.57 -12.15 -2.78
C ASP A 115 -8.75 -11.42 -1.73
N ARG A 116 -7.51 -11.05 -2.07
CA ARG A 116 -6.65 -10.26 -1.18
C ARG A 116 -7.16 -8.83 -0.98
N ILE A 117 -7.68 -8.19 -2.04
CA ILE A 117 -8.32 -6.87 -1.96
C ILE A 117 -9.53 -6.92 -1.04
N MET A 118 -10.40 -7.90 -1.21
CA MET A 118 -11.59 -8.08 -0.38
C MET A 118 -11.23 -8.32 1.08
N ALA A 119 -10.28 -9.21 1.34
CA ALA A 119 -9.78 -9.46 2.69
C ALA A 119 -9.19 -8.19 3.33
N ALA A 120 -8.34 -7.44 2.61
CA ALA A 120 -7.78 -6.19 3.12
C ALA A 120 -8.85 -5.11 3.37
N ARG A 121 -9.85 -4.99 2.49
CA ARG A 121 -10.99 -4.09 2.68
C ARG A 121 -11.80 -4.45 3.91
N GLY A 122 -11.99 -5.75 4.18
CA GLY A 122 -12.63 -6.22 5.40
C GLY A 122 -11.87 -5.89 6.69
N MET A 123 -10.55 -5.65 6.61
CA MET A 123 -9.72 -5.29 7.77
C MET A 123 -9.62 -3.78 8.00
N LEU A 124 -9.87 -2.96 6.98
CA LEU A 124 -9.59 -1.53 7.00
C LEU A 124 -10.83 -0.73 6.66
N PRO A 125 -11.39 0.04 7.61
CA PRO A 125 -12.59 0.84 7.37
C PRO A 125 -12.44 1.89 6.27
N LYS A 126 -11.24 2.45 6.09
CA LYS A 126 -10.92 3.45 5.07
C LYS A 126 -9.62 3.11 4.34
N VAL A 127 -9.75 2.49 3.18
CA VAL A 127 -8.61 2.00 2.38
C VAL A 127 -8.68 2.47 0.92
N ILE A 128 -7.52 2.80 0.36
CA ILE A 128 -7.33 3.10 -1.06
C ILE A 128 -6.29 2.12 -1.62
N PHE A 129 -6.65 1.43 -2.70
CA PHE A 129 -5.75 0.49 -3.38
C PHE A 129 -5.05 1.19 -4.53
N LEU A 130 -3.73 1.05 -4.59
CA LEU A 130 -2.90 1.59 -5.66
C LEU A 130 -2.21 0.42 -6.34
N SER A 131 -2.42 0.25 -7.65
CA SER A 131 -1.82 -0.87 -8.38
C SER A 131 -1.33 -0.44 -9.75
N ARG A 132 -0.10 -0.86 -10.09
CA ARG A 132 0.44 -0.77 -11.45
C ARG A 132 0.27 -2.06 -12.24
N ASP A 133 -0.27 -3.13 -11.63
CA ASP A 133 -0.36 -4.45 -12.26
C ASP A 133 -1.19 -4.41 -13.55
N LEU A 134 -2.29 -3.64 -13.56
CA LEU A 134 -3.16 -3.49 -14.73
C LEU A 134 -2.42 -2.88 -15.93
N GLN A 135 -1.66 -1.81 -15.67
CA GLN A 135 -0.84 -1.13 -16.67
C GLN A 135 0.31 -2.04 -17.13
N MET A 136 1.02 -2.66 -16.20
CA MET A 136 2.13 -3.56 -16.50
C MET A 136 1.66 -4.73 -17.38
N ARG A 137 0.54 -5.37 -17.05
CA ARG A 137 0.00 -6.48 -17.86
C ARG A 137 -0.32 -6.04 -19.28
N ALA A 138 -0.97 -4.88 -19.43
CA ALA A 138 -1.29 -4.33 -20.73
C ALA A 138 -0.03 -4.04 -21.58
N GLN A 139 1.03 -3.50 -20.97
CA GLN A 139 2.32 -3.28 -21.63
C GLN A 139 3.00 -4.57 -22.10
N HIS A 140 2.69 -5.70 -21.46
CA HIS A 140 3.20 -7.01 -21.84
C HIS A 140 2.21 -7.81 -22.71
N GLY A 141 1.17 -7.18 -23.25
CA GLY A 141 0.18 -7.87 -24.09
C GLY A 141 -0.70 -8.86 -23.32
N ARG A 142 -1.02 -8.57 -22.05
CA ARG A 142 -1.78 -9.49 -21.17
C ARG A 142 -3.03 -8.84 -20.59
N VAL A 143 -4.06 -9.66 -20.48
CA VAL A 143 -5.31 -9.32 -19.80
C VAL A 143 -5.21 -9.63 -18.30
N PHE A 144 -5.94 -8.90 -17.48
CA PHE A 144 -6.01 -9.10 -16.04
C PHE A 144 -6.61 -10.46 -15.71
N GLY A 145 -5.96 -11.23 -14.82
CA GLY A 145 -6.32 -12.62 -14.53
C GLY A 145 -5.73 -13.67 -15.47
N ALA A 146 -5.16 -13.28 -16.62
CA ALA A 146 -4.51 -14.21 -17.55
C ALA A 146 -3.29 -14.93 -16.93
N ARG A 147 -3.10 -16.20 -17.29
CA ARG A 147 -1.92 -16.99 -16.87
C ARG A 147 -0.65 -16.45 -17.53
N LYS A 148 0.53 -16.72 -16.94
CA LYS A 148 1.85 -16.17 -17.36
C LYS A 148 2.23 -16.36 -18.84
N LYS A 149 1.52 -17.21 -19.61
CA LYS A 149 1.78 -17.51 -21.03
C LYS A 149 0.60 -17.17 -21.95
N GLU A 150 -0.49 -16.63 -21.43
CA GLU A 150 -1.62 -16.17 -22.23
C GLU A 150 -1.35 -14.73 -22.67
N TYR A 151 -1.01 -14.57 -23.94
CA TYR A 151 -0.85 -13.27 -24.58
C TYR A 151 -2.06 -12.99 -25.45
N VAL A 152 -2.50 -11.74 -25.42
CA VAL A 152 -3.59 -11.25 -26.23
C VAL A 152 -3.04 -10.23 -27.20
N TYR A 153 -3.42 -10.35 -28.47
CA TYR A 153 -3.08 -9.37 -29.49
C TYR A 153 -3.87 -8.07 -29.22
N GLY A 154 -3.16 -6.97 -29.03
CA GLY A 154 -3.74 -5.66 -28.79
C GLY A 154 -2.68 -4.61 -28.43
N ASN A 155 -2.99 -3.33 -28.62
CA ASN A 155 -2.12 -2.26 -28.15
C ASN A 155 -2.30 -2.04 -26.63
N ALA A 156 -1.27 -1.53 -25.97
CA ALA A 156 -1.27 -1.37 -24.51
C ALA A 156 -2.41 -0.47 -23.98
N PRO A 157 -2.79 0.66 -24.61
CA PRO A 157 -3.93 1.46 -24.15
C PRO A 157 -5.27 0.71 -24.14
N THR A 158 -5.55 -0.09 -25.17
CA THR A 158 -6.79 -0.89 -25.23
C THR A 158 -6.79 -1.96 -24.15
N LEU A 159 -5.70 -2.72 -24.03
CA LEU A 159 -5.57 -3.76 -23.00
C LEU A 159 -5.62 -3.18 -21.59
N PHE A 160 -5.12 -1.96 -21.36
CA PHE A 160 -5.21 -1.31 -20.06
C PHE A 160 -6.65 -0.98 -19.68
N ARG A 161 -7.45 -0.44 -20.62
CA ARG A 161 -8.88 -0.18 -20.38
C ARG A 161 -9.64 -1.47 -20.09
N GLU A 162 -9.34 -2.54 -20.82
CA GLU A 162 -9.92 -3.86 -20.58
C GLU A 162 -9.57 -4.39 -19.18
N ASN A 163 -8.29 -4.32 -18.80
CA ASN A 163 -7.82 -4.71 -17.47
C ASN A 163 -8.50 -3.91 -16.35
N LEU A 164 -8.68 -2.60 -16.57
CA LEU A 164 -9.39 -1.74 -15.63
C LEU A 164 -10.85 -2.17 -15.49
N ASN A 165 -11.56 -2.41 -16.59
CA ASN A 165 -12.96 -2.86 -16.54
C ASN A 165 -13.11 -4.20 -15.82
N ILE A 166 -12.24 -5.18 -16.09
CA ILE A 166 -12.25 -6.47 -15.40
C ILE A 166 -12.00 -6.27 -13.90
N PHE A 167 -11.00 -5.47 -13.55
CA PHE A 167 -10.66 -5.19 -12.16
C PHE A 167 -11.81 -4.51 -11.41
N LEU A 168 -12.44 -3.49 -12.01
CA LEU A 168 -13.57 -2.77 -11.40
C LEU A 168 -14.76 -3.70 -11.18
N ARG A 169 -15.14 -4.51 -12.18
CA ARG A 169 -16.21 -5.52 -12.02
C ARG A 169 -15.92 -6.50 -10.89
N GLN A 170 -14.65 -6.87 -10.73
CA GLN A 170 -14.24 -7.81 -9.68
C GLN A 170 -14.15 -7.18 -8.29
N THR A 171 -14.08 -5.85 -8.16
CA THR A 171 -13.76 -5.17 -6.88
C THR A 171 -14.79 -4.12 -6.45
N LEU A 172 -15.72 -3.71 -7.33
CA LEU A 172 -16.74 -2.68 -7.07
C LEU A 172 -18.19 -3.11 -7.35
N ASP A 173 -18.45 -4.18 -8.11
CA ASP A 173 -19.82 -4.68 -8.35
C ASP A 173 -20.33 -5.48 -7.13
N MET A 174 -20.48 -4.79 -6.00
CA MET A 174 -21.26 -5.16 -4.82
C MET A 174 -22.00 -3.93 -4.28
#